data_AF-A0A2P7TEY9-F1
#
_entry.id   AF-A0A2P7TEY9-F1
#
_cell.length_a   1.000
_cell.length_b   1.000
_cell.length_c   1.000
_cell.angle_alpha   90.00
_cell.angle_beta   90.00
_cell.angle_gamma   90.00
#
_symmetry.space_group_name_H-M   'P 1'
#
loop_
_entity.id
_entity.type
_entity.pdbx_description
1 polymer ?
#
loop_
_entity_poly.entity_id
_entity_poly.type
_entity_poly.pdbx_seq_one_letter_code
_entity_poly.pdbx_strand_id
1 'polypeptide(L)'
;MAIQIFAPAYLHEKGRRKNNQDSILPDTGTATAQHRLFMVCDGVGGSSKGEVASKMVCELFHAFFNEHGTDHVDELYINEALQYTEQKLTEYVQANADAANMSTTLTLLYLDDVRNRAVVAWCGDSRVYHIRNGEILFMSEDHSLVQELVKRGEITAAEAQTHPQKNIILRAVSGTDAPTKADVAIIDNLRENDYFLLCSDGIMEGVDQRLILTLLGKPNADIQAVREQIMQFCLDNSKDNFSMYLIKLQSVTKAKPKSGTTKVLTPVGQQENEPGKTPFLDRGTRKILFPLAALAGIALVLLFLFSNNKNIAQKSFEKQLASADSLIKINNFTDARNLLEELQQKYPNQESNIQDKFSRLAAAEQNQQQIQQNKNLLFALIDSVQNAVKSETLQKLSADSTYFANLRQTGSSPADLDTLLNQLTPKAELKPEEKPKSEKPADNKKDKEKY
;
A
#
# COMPACT_ATOMS: atom_id res chain seq x y z
N MET A 1 -18.40 28.33 12.23
CA MET A 1 -17.65 27.08 12.19
C MET A 1 -17.48 26.65 13.64
N ALA A 2 -17.99 25.46 13.97
CA ALA A 2 -17.91 24.88 15.30
C ALA A 2 -16.57 24.16 15.50
N ILE A 3 -15.99 23.62 14.42
CA ILE A 3 -14.61 23.17 14.34
C ILE A 3 -13.76 24.33 13.79
N GLN A 4 -12.74 24.74 14.52
CA GLN A 4 -11.69 25.64 14.04
C GLN A 4 -10.40 24.87 13.86
N ILE A 5 -9.64 25.21 12.81
CA ILE A 5 -8.35 24.60 12.50
C ILE A 5 -7.28 25.68 12.35
N PHE A 6 -6.03 25.34 12.65
CA PHE A 6 -4.90 26.16 12.24
C PHE A 6 -4.74 26.12 10.70
N ALA A 7 -3.96 27.04 10.14
CA ALA A 7 -3.62 27.02 8.72
C ALA A 7 -2.97 25.65 8.37
N PRO A 8 -3.56 24.84 7.47
CA PRO A 8 -3.05 23.50 7.18
C PRO A 8 -1.60 23.53 6.69
N ALA A 9 -0.82 22.52 7.09
CA ALA A 9 0.48 22.27 6.47
C ALA A 9 0.32 21.17 5.42
N TYR A 10 1.09 21.23 4.33
CA TYR A 10 1.07 20.22 3.28
C TYR A 10 2.48 19.96 2.75
N LEU A 11 2.66 18.81 2.09
CA LEU A 11 3.75 18.54 1.15
C LEU A 11 3.12 18.00 -0.13
N HIS A 12 3.76 18.24 -1.27
CA HIS A 12 3.34 17.69 -2.56
C HIS A 12 4.53 17.67 -3.52
N GLU A 13 5.43 16.72 -3.31
CA GLU A 13 6.74 16.68 -3.97
C GLU A 13 6.88 15.46 -4.87
N LYS A 14 7.50 15.64 -6.04
CA LYS A 14 7.77 14.52 -6.96
C LYS A 14 8.83 13.51 -6.44
N GLY A 15 9.53 13.88 -5.37
CA GLY A 15 10.70 13.16 -4.85
C GLY A 15 11.71 12.78 -5.95
N ARG A 16 12.00 11.49 -6.08
CA ARG A 16 13.01 10.95 -7.03
C ARG A 16 12.40 10.45 -8.34
N ARG A 17 11.08 10.56 -8.54
CA ARG A 17 10.38 10.16 -9.77
C ARG A 17 10.51 11.23 -10.87
N LYS A 18 10.14 10.86 -12.10
CA LYS A 18 10.21 11.75 -13.28
C LYS A 18 9.12 12.83 -13.26
N ASN A 19 7.92 12.43 -12.89
CA ASN A 19 6.69 13.21 -12.72
C ASN A 19 6.19 13.07 -11.28
N ASN A 20 5.31 13.99 -10.86
CA ASN A 20 4.46 13.77 -9.69
C ASN A 20 3.14 13.16 -10.18
N GLN A 21 2.76 12.01 -9.63
CA GLN A 21 1.49 11.33 -9.91
C GLN A 21 0.53 11.42 -8.73
N ASP A 22 0.98 11.91 -7.58
CA ASP A 22 0.08 12.35 -6.52
C ASP A 22 -0.78 13.54 -6.99
N SER A 23 -1.87 13.79 -6.29
CA SER A 23 -2.61 15.05 -6.28
C SER A 23 -3.18 15.30 -4.90
N ILE A 24 -3.33 16.58 -4.53
CA ILE A 24 -3.87 17.00 -3.25
C ILE A 24 -5.03 17.97 -3.44
N LEU A 25 -5.97 17.98 -2.49
CA LEU A 25 -7.03 18.97 -2.39
C LEU A 25 -7.06 19.55 -0.97
N PRO A 26 -7.13 20.87 -0.76
CA PRO A 26 -6.97 21.95 -1.75
C PRO A 26 -5.63 21.88 -2.50
N ASP A 27 -5.49 22.60 -3.61
CA ASP A 27 -4.23 22.65 -4.36
C ASP A 27 -3.14 23.39 -3.56
N THR A 28 -1.89 23.16 -3.92
CA THR A 28 -0.68 23.79 -3.39
C THR A 28 -0.85 25.32 -3.22
N GLY A 29 -0.55 25.80 -2.01
CA GLY A 29 -0.65 27.22 -1.66
C GLY A 29 -2.08 27.77 -1.50
N THR A 30 -3.13 27.00 -1.81
CA THR A 30 -4.54 27.45 -1.72
C THR A 30 -5.22 27.07 -0.40
N ALA A 31 -4.69 26.11 0.36
CA ALA A 31 -5.28 25.66 1.60
C ALA A 31 -5.35 26.76 2.66
N THR A 32 -6.49 26.84 3.35
CA THR A 32 -6.75 27.82 4.41
C THR A 32 -7.55 27.19 5.54
N ALA A 33 -7.59 27.85 6.70
CA ALA A 33 -8.41 27.43 7.84
C ALA A 33 -9.93 27.39 7.58
N GLN A 34 -10.38 27.90 6.42
CA GLN A 34 -11.79 27.88 6.00
C GLN A 34 -12.16 26.61 5.21
N HIS A 35 -11.18 25.89 4.68
CA HIS A 35 -11.42 24.65 3.94
C HIS A 35 -11.91 23.53 4.88
N ARG A 36 -12.81 22.70 4.38
CA ARG A 36 -13.42 21.59 5.13
C ARG A 36 -13.20 20.22 4.50
N LEU A 37 -13.03 20.18 3.18
CA LEU A 37 -12.61 18.99 2.43
C LEU A 37 -11.10 19.03 2.22
N PHE A 38 -10.42 17.96 2.58
CA PHE A 38 -9.00 17.70 2.33
C PHE A 38 -8.85 16.32 1.68
N MET A 39 -7.99 16.21 0.68
CA MET A 39 -7.72 14.95 -0.01
C MET A 39 -6.23 14.78 -0.34
N VAL A 40 -5.79 13.54 -0.39
CA VAL A 40 -4.55 13.08 -1.02
C VAL A 40 -4.92 11.88 -1.87
N CYS A 41 -4.51 11.88 -3.15
CA CYS A 41 -4.73 10.79 -4.09
C CYS A 41 -3.40 10.46 -4.76
N ASP A 42 -2.97 9.22 -4.67
CA ASP A 42 -1.70 8.71 -5.23
C ASP A 42 -2.00 8.03 -6.57
N GLY A 43 -1.37 8.49 -7.65
CA GLY A 43 -1.69 8.11 -9.02
C GLY A 43 -0.91 6.89 -9.51
N VAL A 44 -1.57 5.75 -9.61
CA VAL A 44 -0.95 4.47 -9.98
C VAL A 44 -1.28 4.07 -11.43
N GLY A 45 -0.24 3.85 -12.25
CA GLY A 45 -0.41 3.37 -13.62
C GLY A 45 0.89 3.16 -14.40
N GLY A 46 1.11 1.93 -14.89
CA GLY A 46 2.34 1.52 -15.61
C GLY A 46 2.59 2.16 -16.99
N SER A 47 1.69 3.03 -17.46
CA SER A 47 1.77 3.74 -18.74
C SER A 47 1.70 5.27 -18.63
N SER A 48 2.02 5.83 -17.45
CA SER A 48 2.18 7.28 -17.22
C SER A 48 0.89 8.11 -17.36
N LYS A 49 -0.16 7.72 -16.62
CA LYS A 49 -1.43 8.48 -16.48
C LYS A 49 -1.96 8.56 -15.04
N GLY A 50 -1.15 8.17 -14.05
CA GLY A 50 -1.53 8.25 -12.64
C GLY A 50 -1.85 9.68 -12.21
N GLU A 51 -1.07 10.65 -12.71
CA GLU A 51 -1.27 12.09 -12.49
C GLU A 51 -2.58 12.63 -13.10
N VAL A 52 -3.15 11.94 -14.09
CA VAL A 52 -4.47 12.28 -14.65
C VAL A 52 -5.56 11.73 -13.74
N ALA A 53 -5.44 10.47 -13.31
CA ALA A 53 -6.42 9.84 -12.43
C ALA A 53 -6.51 10.54 -11.07
N SER A 54 -5.39 10.76 -10.38
CA SER A 54 -5.35 11.41 -9.06
C SER A 54 -5.90 12.82 -9.09
N LYS A 55 -5.52 13.60 -10.12
CA LYS A 55 -6.03 14.95 -10.34
C LYS A 55 -7.53 14.96 -10.60
N MET A 56 -8.02 14.11 -11.53
CA MET A 56 -9.44 14.00 -11.83
C MET A 56 -10.26 13.63 -10.59
N VAL A 57 -9.79 12.69 -9.76
CA VAL A 57 -10.50 12.33 -8.52
C VAL A 57 -10.60 13.51 -7.55
N CYS A 58 -9.52 14.28 -7.33
CA CYS A 58 -9.58 15.50 -6.53
C CYS A 58 -10.55 16.54 -7.10
N GLU A 59 -10.51 16.80 -8.41
CA GLU A 59 -11.38 17.79 -9.06
C GLU A 59 -12.87 17.38 -9.05
N LEU A 60 -13.17 16.11 -9.30
CA LEU A 60 -14.53 15.57 -9.36
C LEU A 60 -15.18 15.47 -7.99
N PHE A 61 -14.44 15.03 -6.96
CA PHE A 61 -14.94 15.10 -5.57
C PHE A 61 -15.17 16.56 -5.14
N HIS A 62 -14.28 17.49 -5.50
CA HIS A 62 -14.49 18.90 -5.20
C HIS A 62 -15.77 19.46 -5.85
N ALA A 63 -15.98 19.15 -7.14
CA ALA A 63 -17.20 19.52 -7.86
C ALA A 63 -18.46 18.93 -7.19
N PHE A 64 -18.47 17.63 -6.90
CA PHE A 64 -19.60 16.95 -6.26
C PHE A 64 -19.96 17.59 -4.90
N PHE A 65 -18.96 17.87 -4.06
CA PHE A 65 -19.16 18.52 -2.75
C PHE A 65 -19.72 19.95 -2.87
N ASN A 66 -19.37 20.67 -3.93
CA ASN A 66 -19.90 22.01 -4.22
C ASN A 66 -21.33 21.96 -4.79
N GLU A 67 -21.65 20.98 -5.63
CA GLU A 67 -22.92 20.89 -6.36
C GLU A 67 -24.06 20.27 -5.53
N HIS A 68 -23.78 19.23 -4.74
CA HIS A 68 -24.81 18.48 -4.00
C HIS A 68 -25.04 18.95 -2.56
N GLY A 69 -24.25 19.94 -2.10
CA GLY A 69 -24.30 20.42 -0.72
C GLY A 69 -23.74 19.41 0.28
N THR A 70 -23.52 19.82 1.53
CA THR A 70 -22.83 19.00 2.55
C THR A 70 -23.65 18.83 3.84
N ASP A 71 -24.98 19.00 3.74
CA ASP A 71 -25.89 18.88 4.88
C ASP A 71 -25.83 17.52 5.56
N HIS A 72 -25.52 16.43 4.85
CA HIS A 72 -25.27 15.10 5.41
C HIS A 72 -24.17 14.34 4.66
N VAL A 73 -22.91 14.56 5.04
CA VAL A 73 -21.79 13.75 4.54
C VAL A 73 -21.66 12.49 5.42
N ASP A 74 -21.89 11.32 4.83
CA ASP A 74 -21.82 9.98 5.46
C ASP A 74 -21.29 8.93 4.47
N GLU A 75 -21.41 7.63 4.78
CA GLU A 75 -20.95 6.56 3.88
C GLU A 75 -21.68 6.55 2.54
N LEU A 76 -22.98 6.84 2.52
CA LEU A 76 -23.76 6.87 1.28
C LEU A 76 -23.30 8.03 0.39
N TYR A 77 -23.25 9.25 0.94
CA TYR A 77 -22.82 10.45 0.23
C TYR A 77 -21.41 10.30 -0.40
N ILE A 78 -20.47 9.69 0.34
CA ILE A 78 -19.11 9.45 -0.16
C ILE A 78 -19.12 8.41 -1.30
N ASN A 79 -19.92 7.36 -1.23
CA ASN A 79 -20.00 6.36 -2.29
C ASN A 79 -20.79 6.88 -3.51
N GLU A 80 -21.75 7.81 -3.34
CA GLU A 80 -22.37 8.56 -4.45
C GLU A 80 -21.35 9.47 -5.16
N ALA A 81 -20.52 10.20 -4.40
CA ALA A 81 -19.42 11.00 -4.95
C ALA A 81 -18.39 10.15 -5.69
N LEU A 82 -18.09 8.94 -5.17
CA LEU A 82 -17.22 7.96 -5.83
C LEU A 82 -17.84 7.47 -7.14
N GLN A 83 -19.11 7.06 -7.16
CA GLN A 83 -19.80 6.58 -8.37
C GLN A 83 -19.85 7.65 -9.47
N TYR A 84 -20.17 8.90 -9.10
CA TYR A 84 -20.08 10.04 -10.02
C TYR A 84 -18.66 10.17 -10.61
N THR A 85 -17.64 10.07 -9.76
CA THR A 85 -16.24 10.19 -10.15
C THR A 85 -15.80 9.05 -11.08
N GLU A 86 -16.16 7.80 -10.77
CA GLU A 86 -15.86 6.61 -11.58
C GLU A 86 -16.57 6.63 -12.94
N GLN A 87 -17.80 7.15 -12.99
CA GLN A 87 -18.48 7.39 -14.27
C GLN A 87 -17.67 8.36 -15.14
N LYS A 88 -17.16 9.47 -14.57
CA LYS A 88 -16.36 10.45 -15.31
C LYS A 88 -14.97 9.96 -15.69
N LEU A 89 -14.34 9.11 -14.86
CA LEU A 89 -13.11 8.41 -15.24
C LEU A 89 -13.38 7.43 -16.39
N THR A 90 -14.49 6.70 -16.37
CA THR A 90 -14.89 5.77 -17.45
C THR A 90 -15.16 6.52 -18.76
N GLU A 91 -15.89 7.64 -18.73
CA GLU A 91 -16.08 8.54 -19.88
C GLU A 91 -14.74 9.02 -20.46
N TYR A 92 -13.77 9.37 -19.59
CA TYR A 92 -12.43 9.77 -20.02
C TYR A 92 -11.62 8.63 -20.64
N VAL A 93 -11.64 7.42 -20.05
CA VAL A 93 -10.95 6.23 -20.59
C VAL A 93 -11.50 5.85 -21.97
N GLN A 94 -12.82 5.92 -22.16
CA GLN A 94 -13.45 5.64 -23.47
C GLN A 94 -12.99 6.63 -24.55
N ALA A 95 -12.70 7.88 -24.19
CA ALA A 95 -12.16 8.88 -25.11
C ALA A 95 -10.63 8.81 -25.29
N ASN A 96 -9.88 8.24 -24.33
CA ASN A 96 -8.42 8.24 -24.28
C ASN A 96 -7.88 6.82 -24.00
N ALA A 97 -7.68 6.03 -25.05
CA ALA A 97 -7.27 4.63 -24.93
C ALA A 97 -5.89 4.41 -24.26
N ASP A 98 -5.02 5.42 -24.23
CA ASP A 98 -3.75 5.40 -23.50
C ASP A 98 -3.92 5.54 -21.97
N ALA A 99 -5.10 5.95 -21.50
CA ALA A 99 -5.49 6.03 -20.10
C ALA A 99 -6.20 4.78 -19.56
N ALA A 100 -6.34 3.70 -20.36
CA ALA A 100 -7.11 2.51 -19.98
C ALA A 100 -6.68 1.79 -18.68
N ASN A 101 -5.44 2.02 -18.22
CA ASN A 101 -4.93 1.49 -16.94
C ASN A 101 -4.61 2.62 -15.94
N MET A 102 -5.25 3.79 -16.06
CA MET A 102 -5.12 4.86 -15.07
C MET A 102 -5.97 4.52 -13.84
N SER A 103 -5.36 4.65 -12.67
CA SER A 103 -6.01 4.42 -11.39
C SER A 103 -5.36 5.30 -10.32
N THR A 104 -6.03 5.47 -9.19
CA THR A 104 -5.49 6.27 -8.09
C THR A 104 -6.04 5.79 -6.74
N THR A 105 -5.29 6.01 -5.67
CA THR A 105 -5.85 5.94 -4.32
C THR A 105 -6.82 7.10 -4.09
N LEU A 106 -7.64 6.98 -3.05
CA LEU A 106 -8.46 8.06 -2.51
C LEU A 106 -8.18 8.11 -1.01
N THR A 107 -7.84 9.26 -0.49
CA THR A 107 -7.74 9.50 0.95
C THR A 107 -8.36 10.87 1.24
N LEU A 108 -9.42 10.90 2.04
CA LEU A 108 -10.29 12.06 2.21
C LEU A 108 -10.58 12.33 3.69
N LEU A 109 -10.62 13.61 4.05
CA LEU A 109 -11.11 14.13 5.31
C LEU A 109 -12.11 15.26 5.02
N TYR A 110 -13.33 15.13 5.55
CA TYR A 110 -14.31 16.21 5.60
C TYR A 110 -14.63 16.58 7.06
N LEU A 111 -14.52 17.87 7.39
CA LEU A 111 -14.85 18.41 8.70
C LEU A 111 -16.31 18.92 8.72
N ASP A 112 -17.21 18.14 9.33
CA ASP A 112 -18.64 18.46 9.46
C ASP A 112 -18.86 19.42 10.66
N ASP A 113 -18.86 20.71 10.34
CA ASP A 113 -19.13 21.83 11.25
C ASP A 113 -20.55 21.80 11.86
N VAL A 114 -21.51 21.12 11.21
CA VAL A 114 -22.91 21.05 11.66
C VAL A 114 -23.05 20.04 12.81
N ARG A 115 -22.32 18.92 12.72
CA ARG A 115 -22.39 17.81 13.69
C ARG A 115 -21.18 17.70 14.63
N ASN A 116 -20.15 18.54 14.45
CA ASN A 116 -18.87 18.46 15.19
C ASN A 116 -18.17 17.11 15.03
N ARG A 117 -18.12 16.59 13.80
CA ARG A 117 -17.48 15.31 13.48
C ARG A 117 -16.53 15.45 12.30
N ALA A 118 -15.58 14.54 12.19
CA ALA A 118 -14.83 14.31 10.97
C ALA A 118 -15.41 13.09 10.25
N VAL A 119 -15.53 13.18 8.93
CA VAL A 119 -15.78 12.04 8.04
C VAL A 119 -14.46 11.76 7.35
N VAL A 120 -13.96 10.54 7.49
CA VAL A 120 -12.75 10.09 6.80
C VAL A 120 -13.13 8.97 5.84
N ALA A 121 -12.57 8.99 4.63
CA ALA A 121 -12.84 7.98 3.62
C ALA A 121 -11.58 7.60 2.86
N TRP A 122 -11.43 6.33 2.49
CA TRP A 122 -10.25 5.86 1.79
C TRP A 122 -10.45 4.65 0.86
N CYS A 123 -9.56 4.57 -0.13
CA CYS A 123 -9.43 3.48 -1.09
C CYS A 123 -7.95 3.42 -1.52
N GLY A 124 -7.36 2.23 -1.55
CA GLY A 124 -5.91 2.06 -1.68
C GLY A 124 -5.19 2.04 -0.32
N ASP A 125 -3.89 2.34 -0.36
CA ASP A 125 -2.91 2.26 0.74
C ASP A 125 -2.30 3.63 1.12
N SER A 126 -2.74 4.72 0.48
CA SER A 126 -2.65 6.05 1.08
C SER A 126 -3.50 6.11 2.36
N ARG A 127 -3.05 6.85 3.38
CA ARG A 127 -3.59 6.74 4.74
C ARG A 127 -4.15 8.03 5.34
N VAL A 128 -5.17 7.87 6.19
CA VAL A 128 -5.59 8.86 7.19
C VAL A 128 -5.16 8.40 8.59
N TYR A 129 -4.61 9.31 9.38
CA TYR A 129 -4.41 9.16 10.82
C TYR A 129 -5.18 10.25 11.58
N HIS A 130 -5.81 9.88 12.70
CA HIS A 130 -6.29 10.80 13.75
C HIS A 130 -5.41 10.60 14.98
N ILE A 131 -4.69 11.65 15.39
CA ILE A 131 -3.67 11.60 16.42
C ILE A 131 -3.98 12.60 17.52
N ARG A 132 -3.82 12.17 18.78
CA ARG A 132 -4.00 13.00 19.98
C ARG A 132 -2.89 12.66 20.98
N ASN A 133 -2.19 13.67 21.49
CA ASN A 133 -1.14 13.50 22.52
C ASN A 133 -0.05 12.46 22.18
N GLY A 134 0.24 12.24 20.88
CA GLY A 134 1.21 11.24 20.43
C GLY A 134 0.65 9.81 20.31
N GLU A 135 -0.65 9.62 20.46
CA GLU A 135 -1.34 8.34 20.27
C GLU A 135 -2.22 8.37 19.02
N ILE A 136 -2.30 7.24 18.31
CA ILE A 136 -3.24 7.03 17.19
C ILE A 136 -4.59 6.66 17.77
N LEU A 137 -5.61 7.47 17.49
CA LEU A 137 -7.01 7.17 17.83
C LEU A 137 -7.75 6.49 16.68
N PHE A 138 -7.36 6.78 15.44
CA PHE A 138 -7.83 6.12 14.23
C PHE A 138 -6.70 6.09 13.19
N MET A 139 -6.60 4.99 12.45
CA MET A 139 -5.77 4.85 11.25
C MET A 139 -6.57 4.05 10.22
N SER A 140 -6.50 4.46 8.96
CA SER A 140 -7.16 3.79 7.84
C SER A 140 -6.59 2.39 7.54
N GLU A 141 -7.47 1.47 7.19
CA GLU A 141 -7.17 0.13 6.66
C GLU A 141 -6.49 0.12 5.27
N ASP A 142 -5.19 -0.16 5.11
CA ASP A 142 -4.59 -0.31 3.77
C ASP A 142 -5.30 -1.39 2.93
N HIS A 143 -5.67 -1.03 1.70
CA HIS A 143 -6.15 -1.99 0.70
C HIS A 143 -5.00 -2.61 -0.09
N SER A 144 -3.99 -3.14 0.60
CA SER A 144 -2.81 -3.76 0.01
C SER A 144 -2.80 -5.28 0.24
N LEU A 145 -2.08 -6.00 -0.64
CA LEU A 145 -1.93 -7.46 -0.54
C LEU A 145 -1.32 -7.86 0.82
N VAL A 146 -0.30 -7.13 1.27
CA VAL A 146 0.36 -7.44 2.55
C VAL A 146 -0.54 -7.23 3.75
N GLN A 147 -1.43 -6.23 3.72
CA GLN A 147 -2.39 -6.01 4.80
C GLN A 147 -3.43 -7.13 4.86
N GLU A 148 -3.88 -7.61 3.70
CA GLU A 148 -4.79 -8.75 3.61
C GLU A 148 -4.12 -10.08 4.08
N LEU A 149 -2.83 -10.28 3.77
CA LEU A 149 -2.05 -11.41 4.30
C LEU A 149 -1.87 -11.33 5.83
N VAL A 150 -1.67 -10.12 6.38
CA VAL A 150 -1.62 -9.90 7.84
C VAL A 150 -2.98 -10.20 8.49
N LYS A 151 -4.09 -9.72 7.90
CA LYS A 151 -5.46 -10.02 8.35
C LYS A 151 -5.75 -11.51 8.46
N ARG A 152 -5.25 -12.30 7.51
CA ARG A 152 -5.40 -13.76 7.46
C ARG A 152 -4.43 -14.51 8.39
N GLY A 153 -3.47 -13.82 8.99
CA GLY A 153 -2.40 -14.42 9.79
C GLY A 153 -1.35 -15.17 8.98
N GLU A 154 -1.29 -14.95 7.66
CA GLU A 154 -0.31 -15.59 6.76
C GLU A 154 1.09 -14.99 6.92
N ILE A 155 1.19 -13.69 7.26
CA ILE A 155 2.44 -13.00 7.60
C ILE A 155 2.26 -12.10 8.82
N THR A 156 3.35 -11.77 9.51
CA THR A 156 3.33 -10.76 10.58
C THR A 156 3.36 -9.33 10.02
N ALA A 157 2.90 -8.35 10.81
CA ALA A 157 3.01 -6.93 10.45
C ALA A 157 4.46 -6.44 10.25
N ALA A 158 5.45 -7.13 10.83
CA ALA A 158 6.86 -6.86 10.58
C ALA A 158 7.32 -7.42 9.22
N GLU A 159 6.89 -8.63 8.85
CA GLU A 159 7.18 -9.23 7.54
C GLU A 159 6.50 -8.46 6.40
N ALA A 160 5.31 -7.89 6.63
CA ALA A 160 4.62 -7.03 5.65
C ALA A 160 5.48 -5.84 5.18
N GLN A 161 6.26 -5.20 6.07
CA GLN A 161 7.08 -4.02 5.74
C GLN A 161 8.24 -4.33 4.77
N THR A 162 8.72 -5.58 4.78
CA THR A 162 9.83 -6.06 3.95
C THR A 162 9.40 -7.03 2.85
N HIS A 163 8.09 -7.32 2.74
CA HIS A 163 7.54 -8.27 1.80
C HIS A 163 7.79 -7.83 0.34
N PRO A 164 8.19 -8.75 -0.58
CA PRO A 164 8.49 -8.39 -1.96
C PRO A 164 7.29 -7.84 -2.75
N GLN A 165 6.07 -8.07 -2.26
CA GLN A 165 4.82 -7.60 -2.87
C GLN A 165 4.12 -6.50 -2.05
N LYS A 166 4.85 -5.77 -1.19
CA LYS A 166 4.25 -4.74 -0.31
C LYS A 166 3.58 -3.59 -1.08
N ASN A 167 4.04 -3.29 -2.29
CA ASN A 167 3.47 -2.26 -3.18
C ASN A 167 2.29 -2.78 -4.06
N ILE A 168 1.70 -3.95 -3.75
CA ILE A 168 0.51 -4.43 -4.51
C ILE A 168 -0.75 -3.91 -3.83
N ILE A 169 -1.38 -2.93 -4.48
CA ILE A 169 -2.71 -2.40 -4.14
C ILE A 169 -3.78 -3.36 -4.67
N LEU A 170 -4.76 -3.69 -3.83
CA LEU A 170 -5.92 -4.54 -4.16
C LEU A 170 -7.16 -3.74 -4.57
N ARG A 171 -7.25 -2.46 -4.17
CA ARG A 171 -8.40 -1.58 -4.45
C ARG A 171 -7.93 -0.17 -4.75
N ALA A 172 -8.27 0.36 -5.91
CA ALA A 172 -7.96 1.72 -6.33
C ALA A 172 -9.13 2.27 -7.18
N VAL A 173 -9.34 3.59 -7.15
CA VAL A 173 -10.36 4.26 -7.96
C VAL A 173 -9.90 4.24 -9.43
N SER A 174 -10.79 3.83 -10.34
CA SER A 174 -10.46 3.66 -11.76
C SER A 174 -11.69 3.82 -12.66
N GLY A 175 -11.47 4.09 -13.95
CA GLY A 175 -12.53 4.14 -14.95
C GLY A 175 -12.84 2.76 -15.52
N THR A 176 -13.54 1.90 -14.77
CA THR A 176 -13.91 0.54 -15.23
C THR A 176 -15.38 0.22 -14.93
N ASP A 177 -15.91 -0.81 -15.60
CA ASP A 177 -17.31 -1.28 -15.42
C ASP A 177 -17.58 -1.92 -14.04
N ALA A 178 -16.55 -2.08 -13.20
CA ALA A 178 -16.67 -2.61 -11.84
C ALA A 178 -16.59 -1.45 -10.82
N PRO A 179 -17.70 -1.07 -10.16
CA PRO A 179 -17.69 0.05 -9.23
C PRO A 179 -16.85 -0.26 -7.99
N THR A 180 -16.01 0.70 -7.59
CA THR A 180 -15.25 0.60 -6.34
C THR A 180 -16.13 1.01 -5.16
N LYS A 181 -15.83 0.48 -3.98
CA LYS A 181 -16.37 0.99 -2.71
C LYS A 181 -15.29 1.77 -1.97
N ALA A 182 -15.62 2.90 -1.37
CA ALA A 182 -14.77 3.54 -0.37
C ALA A 182 -15.13 3.03 1.04
N ASP A 183 -14.10 2.82 1.87
CA ASP A 183 -14.29 2.60 3.31
C ASP A 183 -14.44 3.97 3.96
N VAL A 184 -15.37 4.10 4.92
CA VAL A 184 -15.72 5.37 5.53
C VAL A 184 -15.83 5.20 7.05
N ALA A 185 -15.24 6.13 7.81
CA ALA A 185 -15.38 6.20 9.24
C ALA A 185 -15.85 7.59 9.70
N ILE A 186 -16.65 7.61 10.77
CA ILE A 186 -17.18 8.82 11.38
C ILE A 186 -16.51 8.99 12.74
N ILE A 187 -15.82 10.12 12.94
CA ILE A 187 -15.09 10.45 14.15
C ILE A 187 -15.81 11.61 14.84
N ASP A 188 -16.60 11.31 15.87
CA ASP A 188 -17.46 12.26 16.60
C ASP A 188 -16.83 12.82 17.88
N ASN A 189 -15.67 12.28 18.29
CA ASN A 189 -15.03 12.55 19.57
C ASN A 189 -13.91 13.62 19.50
N LEU A 190 -14.01 14.54 18.53
CA LEU A 190 -13.02 15.57 18.23
C LEU A 190 -12.70 16.47 19.43
N ARG A 191 -11.43 16.85 19.57
CA ARG A 191 -10.93 17.77 20.61
C ARG A 191 -9.96 18.80 20.04
N GLU A 192 -9.82 19.89 20.78
CA GLU A 192 -8.72 20.84 20.58
C GLU A 192 -7.36 20.12 20.67
N ASN A 193 -6.41 20.53 19.82
CA ASN A 193 -5.08 19.92 19.63
C ASN A 193 -5.09 18.47 19.10
N ASP A 194 -6.21 17.97 18.58
CA ASP A 194 -6.18 16.81 17.69
C ASP A 194 -5.48 17.13 16.37
N TYR A 195 -4.82 16.14 15.80
CA TYR A 195 -4.21 16.20 14.47
C TYR A 195 -4.87 15.19 13.54
N PHE A 196 -5.07 15.60 12.28
CA PHE A 196 -5.31 14.69 11.17
C PHE A 196 -4.14 14.76 10.19
N LEU A 197 -3.63 13.60 9.81
CA LEU A 197 -2.61 13.45 8.77
C LEU A 197 -3.19 12.59 7.65
N LEU A 198 -3.24 13.14 6.44
CA LEU A 198 -3.51 12.40 5.20
C LEU A 198 -2.19 12.29 4.45
N CYS A 199 -1.82 11.11 3.93
CA CYS A 199 -0.55 10.97 3.19
C CYS A 199 -0.55 9.84 2.14
N SER A 200 0.20 10.03 1.05
CA SER A 200 0.58 8.98 0.09
C SER A 200 1.66 8.05 0.67
N ASP A 201 1.95 6.95 -0.03
CA ASP A 201 2.87 5.92 0.47
C ASP A 201 4.32 6.42 0.59
N GLY A 202 4.75 7.35 -0.26
CA GLY A 202 6.10 7.91 -0.23
C GLY A 202 6.43 8.72 1.02
N ILE A 203 5.42 9.24 1.75
CA ILE A 203 5.62 9.79 3.10
C ILE A 203 5.96 8.66 4.08
N MET A 204 5.34 7.49 3.93
CA MET A 204 5.53 6.31 4.77
C MET A 204 6.80 5.52 4.41
N GLU A 205 7.30 5.63 3.18
CA GLU A 205 8.67 5.20 2.81
C GLU A 205 9.72 6.11 3.49
N GLY A 206 9.44 7.42 3.57
CA GLY A 206 10.36 8.41 4.13
C GLY A 206 10.40 8.48 5.66
N VAL A 207 9.26 8.26 6.33
CA VAL A 207 9.05 8.53 7.76
C VAL A 207 8.30 7.38 8.41
N ASP A 208 8.88 6.79 9.47
CA ASP A 208 8.20 5.75 10.24
C ASP A 208 7.10 6.33 11.16
N GLN A 209 6.12 5.49 11.49
CA GLN A 209 4.98 5.88 12.32
C GLN A 209 5.39 6.39 13.72
N ARG A 210 6.49 5.88 14.29
CA ARG A 210 6.95 6.29 15.63
C ARG A 210 7.50 7.71 15.62
N LEU A 211 8.16 8.10 14.53
CA LEU A 211 8.63 9.45 14.30
C LEU A 211 7.45 10.42 14.14
N ILE A 212 6.42 10.09 13.36
CA ILE A 212 5.18 10.90 13.25
C ILE A 212 4.58 11.16 14.64
N LEU A 213 4.43 10.11 15.45
CA LEU A 213 3.88 10.22 16.81
C LEU A 213 4.79 10.99 17.77
N THR A 214 6.12 10.86 17.64
CA THR A 214 7.10 11.63 18.42
C THR A 214 7.07 13.12 18.06
N LEU A 215 6.83 13.47 16.79
CA LEU A 215 6.71 14.85 16.33
C LEU A 215 5.41 15.49 16.80
N LEU A 216 4.28 14.78 16.69
CA LEU A 216 2.94 15.27 17.03
C LEU A 216 2.57 15.12 18.51
N GLY A 217 3.29 14.30 19.28
CA GLY A 217 3.12 14.14 20.73
C GLY A 217 3.75 15.27 21.56
N LYS A 218 4.55 16.16 20.95
CA LYS A 218 5.09 17.34 21.62
C LYS A 218 3.95 18.31 21.99
N PRO A 219 3.84 18.77 23.26
CA PRO A 219 2.83 19.75 23.64
C PRO A 219 2.89 20.99 22.74
N ASN A 220 1.74 21.39 22.19
CA ASN A 220 1.62 22.49 21.24
C ASN A 220 2.54 22.40 20.01
N ALA A 221 2.83 21.20 19.50
CA ALA A 221 3.66 21.02 18.30
C ALA A 221 3.25 21.98 17.15
N ASP A 222 4.25 22.68 16.61
CA ASP A 222 4.11 23.54 15.45
C ASP A 222 4.09 22.67 14.18
N ILE A 223 2.94 22.65 13.52
CA ILE A 223 2.71 21.88 12.29
C ILE A 223 3.64 22.27 11.14
N GLN A 224 4.13 23.51 11.08
CA GLN A 224 5.06 23.92 10.02
C GLN A 224 6.47 23.38 10.31
N ALA A 225 6.92 23.42 11.57
CA ALA A 225 8.16 22.77 11.98
C ALA A 225 8.10 21.22 11.85
N VAL A 226 6.95 20.61 12.09
CA VAL A 226 6.73 19.16 11.87
C VAL A 226 6.75 18.83 10.37
N ARG A 227 6.06 19.62 9.53
CA ARG A 227 6.10 19.51 8.06
C ARG A 227 7.52 19.57 7.53
N GLU A 228 8.32 20.53 8.00
CA GLU A 228 9.71 20.68 7.58
C GLU A 228 10.56 19.46 7.97
N GLN A 229 10.40 18.93 9.18
CA GLN A 229 11.09 17.68 9.58
C GLN A 229 10.69 16.50 8.67
N ILE A 230 9.39 16.28 8.45
CA ILE A 230 8.88 15.22 7.56
C ILE A 230 9.45 15.37 6.14
N MET A 231 9.51 16.60 5.61
CA MET A 231 10.11 16.90 4.30
C MET A 231 11.57 16.45 4.21
N GLN A 232 12.40 16.80 5.20
CA GLN A 232 13.82 16.41 5.19
C GLN A 232 13.99 14.88 5.24
N PHE A 233 13.25 14.19 6.11
CA PHE A 233 13.26 12.71 6.15
C PHE A 233 12.80 12.07 4.83
N CYS A 234 11.79 12.65 4.16
CA CYS A 234 11.35 12.16 2.85
C CYS A 234 12.37 12.41 1.74
N LEU A 235 13.04 13.57 1.71
CA LEU A 235 14.10 13.86 0.75
C LEU A 235 15.28 12.86 0.86
N ASP A 236 15.65 12.49 2.09
CA ASP A 236 16.74 11.55 2.36
C ASP A 236 16.37 10.09 2.07
N ASN A 237 15.16 9.65 2.43
CA ASN A 237 14.80 8.22 2.48
C ASN A 237 13.78 7.79 1.42
N SER A 238 12.85 8.66 1.02
CA SER A 238 11.81 8.34 0.03
C SER A 238 12.36 8.35 -1.40
N LYS A 239 11.86 7.43 -2.22
CA LYS A 239 12.14 7.30 -3.65
C LYS A 239 10.92 7.64 -4.50
N ASP A 240 9.75 7.76 -3.87
CA ASP A 240 8.50 8.01 -4.57
C ASP A 240 8.11 9.48 -4.65
N ASN A 241 6.92 9.73 -5.20
CA ASN A 241 6.17 10.93 -4.91
C ASN A 241 5.77 10.95 -3.43
N PHE A 242 5.79 12.10 -2.78
CA PHE A 242 5.38 12.19 -1.39
C PHE A 242 4.52 13.43 -1.15
N SER A 243 3.28 13.18 -0.76
CA SER A 243 2.27 14.20 -0.53
C SER A 243 1.55 13.98 0.78
N MET A 244 1.28 15.06 1.50
CA MET A 244 0.48 14.99 2.72
C MET A 244 -0.32 16.26 2.98
N TYR A 245 -1.37 16.13 3.78
CA TYR A 245 -2.01 17.20 4.51
C TYR A 245 -1.95 16.94 6.02
N LEU A 246 -1.44 17.91 6.78
CA LEU A 246 -1.43 17.91 8.24
C LEU A 246 -2.35 19.05 8.75
N ILE A 247 -3.47 18.66 9.34
CA ILE A 247 -4.50 19.55 9.89
C ILE A 247 -4.45 19.44 11.42
N LYS A 248 -4.38 20.59 12.11
CA LYS A 248 -4.48 20.65 13.58
C LYS A 248 -5.76 21.36 14.00
N LEU A 249 -6.56 20.74 14.86
CA LEU A 249 -7.76 21.36 15.42
C LEU A 249 -7.37 22.43 16.46
N GLN A 250 -7.80 23.67 16.23
CA GLN A 250 -7.61 24.79 17.14
C GLN A 250 -8.69 24.83 18.23
N SER A 251 -9.95 24.55 17.89
CA SER A 251 -11.03 24.44 18.88
C SER A 251 -12.19 23.61 18.32
N VAL A 252 -12.97 22.99 19.22
CA VAL A 252 -14.19 22.25 18.87
C VAL A 252 -15.31 22.69 19.81
N THR A 253 -16.25 23.47 19.28
CA THR A 253 -17.35 24.06 20.04
C THR A 253 -18.57 23.13 20.01
N LYS A 254 -18.90 22.50 21.15
CA LYS A 254 -20.10 21.67 21.27
C LYS A 254 -21.35 22.43 20.82
N ALA A 255 -21.95 22.00 19.71
CA ALA A 255 -23.19 22.61 19.21
C ALA A 255 -24.33 22.42 20.22
N LYS A 256 -25.12 23.48 20.46
CA LYS A 256 -26.43 23.33 21.11
C LYS A 256 -27.38 22.65 20.11
N PRO A 257 -28.14 21.62 20.50
CA PRO A 257 -29.09 20.97 19.60
C PRO A 257 -30.18 21.96 19.18
N LYS A 258 -30.31 22.20 17.88
CA LYS A 258 -31.47 22.90 17.31
C LYS A 258 -32.59 21.89 17.09
N SER A 259 -33.69 22.06 17.81
CA SER A 259 -34.92 21.31 17.60
C SER A 259 -35.43 21.51 16.17
N GLY A 260 -35.48 20.44 15.37
CA GLY A 260 -35.98 20.46 14.00
C GLY A 260 -37.46 20.07 13.94
N THR A 261 -38.29 20.95 13.39
CA THR A 261 -39.70 20.65 13.06
C THR A 261 -39.78 19.99 11.68
N THR A 262 -40.03 18.69 11.65
CA THR A 262 -40.24 17.92 10.42
C THR A 262 -41.53 18.36 9.71
N LYS A 263 -41.46 18.65 8.40
CA LYS A 263 -42.62 18.62 7.51
C LYS A 263 -42.52 17.44 6.56
N VAL A 264 -43.55 16.61 6.55
CA VAL A 264 -43.71 15.44 5.68
C VAL A 264 -44.34 15.88 4.36
N LEU A 265 -43.91 15.30 3.24
CA LEU A 265 -44.60 15.37 1.96
C LEU A 265 -44.80 13.96 1.40
N THR A 266 -45.99 13.72 0.84
CA THR A 266 -46.49 12.44 0.32
C THR A 266 -46.25 12.29 -1.20
N PRO A 267 -46.25 11.06 -1.74
CA PRO A 267 -45.98 10.79 -3.16
C PRO A 267 -47.22 10.94 -4.05
N VAL A 268 -47.02 11.11 -5.35
CA VAL A 268 -48.10 11.21 -6.37
C VAL A 268 -47.80 10.37 -7.61
N GLY A 269 -48.75 9.49 -7.98
CA GLY A 269 -49.23 9.33 -9.36
C GLY A 269 -48.47 8.41 -10.32
N GLN A 270 -49.03 7.22 -10.57
CA GLN A 270 -48.82 6.45 -11.80
C GLN A 270 -49.73 6.97 -12.93
N GLN A 271 -49.37 6.73 -14.21
CA GLN A 271 -50.37 6.49 -15.27
C GLN A 271 -49.79 5.71 -16.46
N GLU A 272 -50.61 4.83 -17.03
CA GLU A 272 -50.32 3.91 -18.15
C GLU A 272 -50.61 4.56 -19.52
N ASN A 273 -50.20 3.90 -20.63
CA ASN A 273 -51.03 3.70 -21.83
C ASN A 273 -50.34 2.82 -22.92
N GLU A 274 -51.13 2.01 -23.62
CA GLU A 274 -50.82 1.16 -24.80
C GLU A 274 -52.01 1.28 -25.80
N PRO A 275 -52.09 0.60 -26.97
CA PRO A 275 -51.09 0.27 -28.01
C PRO A 275 -51.57 0.61 -29.46
N GLY A 276 -50.81 0.24 -30.52
CA GLY A 276 -51.18 0.43 -31.94
C GLY A 276 -50.79 -0.74 -32.87
N LYS A 277 -51.59 -1.03 -33.92
CA LYS A 277 -51.60 -2.31 -34.69
C LYS A 277 -50.89 -2.30 -36.06
N THR A 278 -50.56 -3.51 -36.54
CA THR A 278 -50.01 -3.95 -37.85
C THR A 278 -50.98 -3.82 -39.04
N PRO A 279 -50.54 -3.90 -40.33
CA PRO A 279 -50.51 -5.17 -41.13
C PRO A 279 -49.39 -5.21 -42.23
N PHE A 280 -49.29 -6.11 -43.24
CA PHE A 280 -49.32 -7.59 -43.42
C PHE A 280 -48.84 -7.93 -44.88
N LEU A 281 -48.73 -9.22 -45.30
CA LEU A 281 -48.39 -9.79 -46.66
C LEU A 281 -46.89 -9.76 -47.12
N ASP A 282 -46.35 -10.71 -47.91
CA ASP A 282 -46.73 -12.11 -48.31
C ASP A 282 -45.49 -12.90 -48.82
N ARG A 283 -45.64 -14.21 -49.08
CA ARG A 283 -44.62 -15.20 -49.48
C ARG A 283 -44.30 -15.24 -50.98
N GLY A 284 -43.10 -15.74 -51.32
CA GLY A 284 -42.76 -16.23 -52.66
C GLY A 284 -41.75 -17.40 -52.64
N THR A 285 -42.13 -18.56 -53.17
CA THR A 285 -41.31 -19.80 -53.19
C THR A 285 -40.51 -20.01 -54.48
N ARG A 286 -39.30 -20.59 -54.41
CA ARG A 286 -38.65 -21.35 -55.52
C ARG A 286 -37.59 -22.39 -55.04
N LYS A 287 -37.08 -23.20 -55.98
CA LYS A 287 -36.48 -24.55 -55.85
C LYS A 287 -35.53 -24.78 -57.07
N ILE A 288 -34.46 -25.61 -57.12
CA ILE A 288 -33.72 -26.56 -56.23
C ILE A 288 -32.19 -26.52 -56.65
N LEU A 289 -31.36 -27.48 -56.20
CA LEU A 289 -30.05 -27.94 -56.75
C LEU A 289 -28.78 -27.07 -56.52
N PHE A 290 -27.60 -27.58 -56.11
CA PHE A 290 -27.18 -28.75 -55.28
C PHE A 290 -25.67 -28.57 -54.86
N PRO A 291 -24.94 -29.51 -54.20
CA PRO A 291 -23.91 -29.13 -53.23
C PRO A 291 -22.48 -29.59 -53.59
N LEU A 292 -21.47 -28.77 -53.26
CA LEU A 292 -20.07 -29.21 -53.09
C LEU A 292 -19.27 -28.19 -52.28
N ALA A 293 -19.45 -26.89 -52.57
CA ALA A 293 -18.83 -25.79 -51.81
C ALA A 293 -19.22 -25.79 -50.31
N ALA A 294 -20.46 -26.15 -49.97
CA ALA A 294 -20.94 -26.17 -48.58
C ALA A 294 -20.22 -27.19 -47.69
N LEU A 295 -19.89 -28.37 -48.23
CA LEU A 295 -19.17 -29.42 -47.47
C LEU A 295 -17.70 -29.04 -47.24
N ALA A 296 -17.04 -28.44 -48.23
CA ALA A 296 -15.69 -27.90 -48.07
C ALA A 296 -15.65 -26.75 -47.05
N GLY A 297 -16.66 -25.86 -47.07
CA GLY A 297 -16.83 -24.81 -46.07
C GLY A 297 -17.00 -25.36 -44.65
N ILE A 298 -17.86 -26.37 -44.47
CA ILE A 298 -18.06 -27.02 -43.17
C ILE A 298 -16.78 -27.72 -42.69
N ALA A 299 -16.05 -28.42 -43.59
CA ALA A 299 -14.78 -29.06 -43.23
C ALA A 299 -13.69 -28.05 -42.82
N LEU A 300 -13.60 -26.90 -43.50
CA LEU A 300 -12.70 -25.80 -43.13
C LEU A 300 -13.11 -25.12 -41.82
N VAL A 301 -14.41 -24.91 -41.59
CA VAL A 301 -14.92 -24.40 -40.31
C VAL A 301 -14.64 -25.38 -39.18
N LEU A 302 -14.82 -26.69 -39.38
CA LEU A 302 -14.49 -27.71 -38.39
C LEU A 302 -12.98 -27.79 -38.11
N LEU A 303 -12.13 -27.74 -39.14
CA LEU A 303 -10.66 -27.68 -38.96
C LEU A 303 -10.24 -26.39 -38.25
N PHE A 304 -10.85 -25.25 -38.59
CA PHE A 304 -10.60 -23.97 -37.93
C PHE A 304 -11.05 -24.00 -36.47
N LEU A 305 -12.25 -24.50 -36.16
CA LEU A 305 -12.75 -24.67 -34.79
C LEU A 305 -11.89 -25.65 -34.00
N PHE A 306 -11.44 -26.77 -34.59
CA PHE A 306 -10.59 -27.75 -33.92
C PHE A 306 -9.17 -27.21 -33.66
N SER A 307 -8.61 -26.47 -34.61
CA SER A 307 -7.33 -25.75 -34.48
C SER A 307 -7.43 -24.63 -33.43
N ASN A 308 -8.49 -23.82 -33.47
CA ASN A 308 -8.72 -22.75 -32.51
C ASN A 308 -8.96 -23.31 -31.10
N ASN A 309 -9.69 -24.42 -30.96
CA ASN A 309 -9.89 -25.09 -29.67
C ASN A 309 -8.57 -25.66 -29.10
N LYS A 310 -7.70 -26.24 -29.94
CA LYS A 310 -6.34 -26.61 -29.53
C LYS A 310 -5.51 -25.40 -29.08
N ASN A 311 -5.57 -24.29 -29.80
CA ASN A 311 -4.88 -23.04 -29.42
C ASN A 311 -5.43 -22.45 -28.11
N ILE A 312 -6.74 -22.52 -27.87
CA ILE A 312 -7.37 -22.09 -26.61
C ILE A 312 -6.95 -23.01 -25.46
N ALA A 313 -6.95 -24.33 -25.66
CA ALA A 313 -6.51 -25.30 -24.65
C ALA A 313 -5.02 -25.13 -24.29
N GLN A 314 -4.15 -24.87 -25.28
CA GLN A 314 -2.73 -24.60 -25.08
C GLN A 314 -2.50 -23.28 -24.33
N LYS A 315 -3.17 -22.20 -24.73
CA LYS A 315 -3.11 -20.90 -23.99
C LYS A 315 -3.65 -21.02 -22.57
N SER A 316 -4.68 -21.84 -22.35
CA SER A 316 -5.21 -22.14 -21.01
C SER A 316 -4.18 -22.90 -20.17
N PHE A 317 -3.52 -23.91 -20.75
CA PHE A 317 -2.45 -24.65 -20.09
C PHE A 317 -1.29 -23.74 -19.69
N GLU A 318 -0.77 -22.93 -20.63
CA GLU A 318 0.32 -21.99 -20.37
C GLU A 318 -0.04 -20.96 -19.29
N LYS A 319 -1.26 -20.44 -19.30
CA LYS A 319 -1.76 -19.53 -18.25
C LYS A 319 -1.79 -20.22 -16.88
N GLN A 320 -2.31 -21.45 -16.79
CA GLN A 320 -2.37 -22.18 -15.52
C GLN A 320 -0.97 -22.62 -15.03
N LEU A 321 -0.05 -22.96 -15.93
CA LEU A 321 1.34 -23.27 -15.59
C LEU A 321 2.09 -22.03 -15.06
N ALA A 322 1.80 -20.85 -15.61
CA ALA A 322 2.30 -19.57 -15.09
C ALA A 322 1.65 -19.19 -13.75
N SER A 323 0.39 -19.56 -13.51
CA SER A 323 -0.24 -19.46 -12.19
C SER A 323 0.47 -20.34 -11.16
N ALA A 324 0.87 -21.57 -11.51
CA ALA A 324 1.68 -22.42 -10.63
C ALA A 324 3.05 -21.80 -10.30
N ASP A 325 3.78 -21.23 -11.28
CA ASP A 325 5.00 -20.45 -11.03
C ASP A 325 4.75 -19.28 -10.06
N SER A 326 3.57 -18.66 -10.13
CA SER A 326 3.19 -17.52 -9.28
C SER A 326 2.90 -17.98 -7.84
N LEU A 327 2.22 -19.12 -7.67
CA LEU A 327 1.98 -19.76 -6.37
C LEU A 327 3.28 -20.19 -5.68
N ILE A 328 4.24 -20.76 -6.43
CA ILE A 328 5.58 -21.11 -5.91
C ILE A 328 6.30 -19.84 -5.41
N LYS A 329 6.25 -18.73 -6.17
CA LYS A 329 6.92 -17.47 -5.82
C LYS A 329 6.37 -16.80 -4.55
N ILE A 330 5.10 -17.02 -4.21
CA ILE A 330 4.48 -16.52 -2.97
C ILE A 330 4.55 -17.54 -1.82
N ASN A 331 5.31 -18.63 -1.97
CA ASN A 331 5.42 -19.75 -1.03
C ASN A 331 4.10 -20.49 -0.74
N ASN A 332 3.06 -20.34 -1.57
CA ASN A 332 1.85 -21.16 -1.49
C ASN A 332 2.09 -22.51 -2.17
N PHE A 333 2.88 -23.35 -1.48
CA PHE A 333 3.34 -24.64 -1.98
C PHE A 333 2.21 -25.68 -2.07
N THR A 334 1.19 -25.59 -1.22
CA THR A 334 0.02 -26.48 -1.24
C THR A 334 -0.81 -26.27 -2.50
N ASP A 335 -1.20 -25.03 -2.81
CA ASP A 335 -2.02 -24.77 -4.01
C ASP A 335 -1.18 -24.89 -5.28
N ALA A 336 0.12 -24.58 -5.24
CA ALA A 336 1.04 -24.88 -6.33
C ALA A 336 1.09 -26.39 -6.63
N ARG A 337 1.21 -27.24 -5.60
CA ARG A 337 1.18 -28.70 -5.74
C ARG A 337 -0.14 -29.17 -6.34
N ASN A 338 -1.26 -28.79 -5.72
CA ASN A 338 -2.61 -29.17 -6.18
C ASN A 338 -2.83 -28.80 -7.65
N LEU A 339 -2.48 -27.56 -8.04
CA LEU A 339 -2.62 -27.10 -9.42
C LEU A 339 -1.71 -27.85 -10.39
N LEU A 340 -0.48 -28.20 -10.01
CA LEU A 340 0.41 -29.00 -10.86
C LEU A 340 -0.07 -30.44 -11.01
N GLU A 341 -0.64 -31.04 -9.96
CA GLU A 341 -1.27 -32.36 -10.01
C GLU A 341 -2.52 -32.38 -10.91
N GLU A 342 -3.39 -31.36 -10.80
CA GLU A 342 -4.53 -31.17 -11.71
C GLU A 342 -4.08 -31.01 -13.17
N LEU A 343 -3.02 -30.21 -13.41
CA LEU A 343 -2.47 -30.03 -14.75
C LEU A 343 -1.85 -31.32 -15.30
N GLN A 344 -1.21 -32.14 -14.46
CA GLN A 344 -0.65 -33.43 -14.87
C GLN A 344 -1.76 -34.41 -15.30
N GLN A 345 -2.88 -34.46 -14.57
CA GLN A 345 -4.04 -35.28 -14.93
C GLN A 345 -4.72 -34.78 -16.22
N LYS A 346 -4.86 -33.46 -16.37
CA LYS A 346 -5.60 -32.83 -17.49
C LYS A 346 -4.79 -32.73 -18.79
N TYR A 347 -3.45 -32.67 -18.71
CA TYR A 347 -2.54 -32.51 -19.84
C TYR A 347 -1.38 -33.53 -19.81
N PRO A 348 -1.65 -34.84 -19.90
CA PRO A 348 -0.61 -35.88 -19.81
C PRO A 348 0.48 -35.75 -20.89
N ASN A 349 0.16 -35.17 -22.05
CA ASN A 349 1.13 -34.92 -23.13
C ASN A 349 2.13 -33.77 -22.84
N GLN A 350 2.01 -33.07 -21.70
CA GLN A 350 2.86 -31.95 -21.30
C GLN A 350 3.78 -32.28 -20.11
N GLU A 351 3.91 -33.57 -19.76
CA GLU A 351 4.60 -34.07 -18.55
C GLU A 351 5.95 -33.39 -18.26
N SER A 352 6.83 -33.26 -19.26
CA SER A 352 8.16 -32.62 -19.09
C SER A 352 8.09 -31.18 -18.57
N ASN A 353 7.13 -30.38 -19.06
CA ASN A 353 6.94 -29.00 -18.63
C ASN A 353 6.38 -28.91 -17.19
N ILE A 354 5.61 -29.90 -16.77
CA ILE A 354 5.00 -29.96 -15.43
C ILE A 354 6.04 -30.48 -14.41
N GLN A 355 6.89 -31.43 -14.80
CA GLN A 355 7.98 -31.95 -13.96
C GLN A 355 9.09 -30.92 -13.67
N ASP A 356 9.38 -30.00 -14.59
CA ASP A 356 10.21 -28.82 -14.30
C ASP A 356 9.62 -27.97 -13.16
N LYS A 357 8.29 -27.80 -13.12
CA LYS A 357 7.62 -27.04 -12.05
C LYS A 357 7.62 -27.78 -10.72
N PHE A 358 7.36 -29.09 -10.70
CA PHE A 358 7.49 -29.89 -9.49
C PHE A 358 8.91 -29.86 -8.92
N SER A 359 9.93 -29.89 -9.78
CA SER A 359 11.34 -29.77 -9.36
C SER A 359 11.63 -28.41 -8.71
N ARG A 360 11.10 -27.31 -9.26
CA ARG A 360 11.22 -25.96 -8.69
C ARG A 360 10.45 -25.79 -7.38
N LEU A 361 9.25 -26.36 -7.30
CA LEU A 361 8.43 -26.41 -6.08
C LEU A 361 9.20 -27.12 -4.95
N ALA A 362 9.74 -28.30 -5.19
CA ALA A 362 10.51 -29.06 -4.20
C ALA A 362 11.76 -28.29 -3.73
N ALA A 363 12.48 -27.63 -4.65
CA ALA A 363 13.62 -26.79 -4.30
C ALA A 363 13.22 -25.56 -3.45
N ALA A 364 12.06 -24.95 -3.73
CA ALA A 364 11.54 -23.82 -2.94
C ALA A 364 11.10 -24.26 -1.54
N GLU A 365 10.40 -25.41 -1.41
CA GLU A 365 10.04 -26.00 -0.13
C GLU A 365 11.26 -26.33 0.73
N GLN A 366 12.30 -26.95 0.13
CA GLN A 366 13.55 -27.26 0.83
C GLN A 366 14.25 -25.99 1.32
N ASN A 367 14.29 -24.93 0.50
CA ASN A 367 14.85 -23.64 0.91
C ASN A 367 14.08 -23.02 2.08
N GLN A 368 12.74 -23.05 2.04
CA GLN A 368 11.91 -22.54 3.13
C GLN A 368 12.09 -23.34 4.44
N GLN A 369 12.25 -24.67 4.35
CA GLN A 369 12.60 -25.50 5.51
C GLN A 369 13.96 -25.12 6.10
N GLN A 370 14.98 -24.87 5.26
CA GLN A 370 16.30 -24.43 5.70
C GLN A 370 16.25 -23.05 6.38
N ILE A 371 15.47 -22.11 5.83
CA ILE A 371 15.23 -20.78 6.43
C ILE A 371 14.61 -20.94 7.82
N GLN A 372 13.60 -21.81 7.97
CA GLN A 372 12.96 -22.03 9.27
C GLN A 372 13.90 -22.71 10.29
N GLN A 373 14.74 -23.66 9.87
CA GLN A 373 15.78 -24.25 10.71
C GLN A 373 16.77 -23.18 11.19
N ASN A 374 17.22 -22.30 10.30
CA ASN A 374 18.13 -21.21 10.63
C ASN A 374 17.48 -20.20 11.62
N LYS A 375 16.20 -19.85 11.42
CA LYS A 375 15.43 -19.04 12.39
C LYS A 375 15.40 -19.70 13.77
N ASN A 376 15.09 -21.00 13.85
CA ASN A 376 15.02 -21.73 15.13
C ASN A 376 16.38 -21.78 15.85
N LEU A 377 17.48 -21.99 15.12
CA LEU A 377 18.84 -21.96 15.68
C LEU A 377 19.21 -20.57 16.22
N LEU A 378 18.82 -19.50 15.52
CA LEU A 378 19.06 -18.12 15.97
C LEU A 378 18.32 -17.81 17.28
N PHE A 379 17.05 -18.22 17.41
CA PHE A 379 16.31 -18.06 18.67
C PHE A 379 16.95 -18.85 19.82
N ALA A 380 17.34 -20.12 19.59
CA ALA A 380 18.03 -20.92 20.60
C ALA A 380 19.37 -20.29 21.04
N LEU A 381 20.10 -19.65 20.12
CA LEU A 381 21.33 -18.91 20.44
C LEU A 381 21.03 -17.66 21.28
N ILE A 382 20.00 -16.89 20.92
CA ILE A 382 19.57 -15.71 21.68
C ILE A 382 19.18 -16.09 23.11
N ASP A 383 18.37 -17.14 23.28
CA ASP A 383 17.96 -17.64 24.60
C ASP A 383 19.15 -18.17 25.40
N SER A 384 20.10 -18.86 24.75
CA SER A 384 21.33 -19.33 25.39
C SER A 384 22.19 -18.16 25.89
N VAL A 385 22.36 -17.10 25.09
CA VAL A 385 23.08 -15.88 25.49
C VAL A 385 22.38 -15.17 26.65
N GLN A 386 21.05 -15.00 26.59
CA GLN A 386 20.28 -14.39 27.68
C GLN A 386 20.36 -15.21 28.99
N ASN A 387 20.34 -16.54 28.90
CA ASN A 387 20.43 -17.41 30.08
C ASN A 387 21.86 -17.52 30.65
N ALA A 388 22.89 -17.41 29.82
CA ALA A 388 24.28 -17.42 30.23
C ALA A 388 24.68 -16.10 30.93
N VAL A 389 24.16 -14.95 30.49
CA VAL A 389 24.44 -13.65 31.10
C VAL A 389 23.48 -13.39 32.27
N LYS A 390 23.73 -13.99 33.43
CA LYS A 390 23.00 -13.69 34.68
C LYS A 390 23.71 -12.64 35.54
N SER A 391 22.89 -11.72 36.08
CA SER A 391 23.19 -10.64 37.04
C SER A 391 23.98 -9.43 36.50
N GLU A 392 23.52 -8.24 36.92
CA GLU A 392 24.03 -6.86 36.71
C GLU A 392 24.43 -6.39 35.29
N THR A 393 25.21 -7.16 34.52
CA THR A 393 25.77 -6.70 33.23
C THR A 393 24.67 -6.42 32.20
N LEU A 394 23.63 -7.26 32.14
CA LEU A 394 22.46 -7.01 31.28
C LEU A 394 21.66 -5.77 31.71
N GLN A 395 21.59 -5.44 33.00
CA GLN A 395 20.90 -4.23 33.44
C GLN A 395 21.66 -2.97 32.99
N LYS A 396 22.99 -2.96 33.11
CA LYS A 396 23.84 -1.87 32.59
C LYS A 396 23.79 -1.79 31.05
N LEU A 397 23.84 -2.91 30.35
CA LEU A 397 23.70 -2.95 28.88
C LEU A 397 22.31 -2.57 28.38
N SER A 398 21.25 -2.78 29.16
CA SER A 398 19.89 -2.31 28.84
C SER A 398 19.74 -0.80 29.01
N ALA A 399 20.55 -0.17 29.88
CA ALA A 399 20.56 1.28 30.08
C ALA A 399 21.28 2.03 28.94
N ASP A 400 22.42 1.52 28.46
CA ASP A 400 23.19 2.08 27.33
C ASP A 400 22.82 1.45 25.97
N SER A 401 21.56 1.09 25.77
CA SER A 401 21.15 0.07 24.79
C SER A 401 21.20 0.46 23.30
N THR A 402 21.67 1.65 22.91
CA THR A 402 21.82 2.06 21.50
C THR A 402 22.69 1.07 20.71
N TYR A 403 23.73 0.51 21.34
CA TYR A 403 24.64 -0.45 20.71
C TYR A 403 23.98 -1.82 20.44
N PHE A 404 23.24 -2.34 21.42
CA PHE A 404 22.51 -3.62 21.28
C PHE A 404 21.22 -3.52 20.46
N ALA A 405 20.59 -2.33 20.41
CA ALA A 405 19.46 -2.07 19.53
C ALA A 405 19.86 -2.10 18.05
N ASN A 406 21.02 -1.54 17.71
CA ASN A 406 21.56 -1.56 16.35
C ASN A 406 21.88 -2.99 15.89
N LEU A 407 22.47 -3.83 16.77
CA LEU A 407 22.74 -5.25 16.48
C LEU A 407 21.49 -6.07 16.13
N ARG A 408 20.29 -5.65 16.58
CA ARG A 408 19.01 -6.28 16.21
C ARG A 408 18.45 -5.81 14.87
N GLN A 409 18.93 -4.70 14.32
CA GLN A 409 18.40 -4.08 13.10
C GLN A 409 19.29 -4.33 11.88
N THR A 410 20.61 -4.39 12.05
CA THR A 410 21.55 -4.70 10.96
C THR A 410 21.71 -6.21 10.80
N GLY A 411 20.92 -6.82 9.91
CA GLY A 411 21.13 -8.21 9.49
C GLY A 411 22.54 -8.37 8.92
N SER A 412 23.44 -8.92 9.72
CA SER A 412 24.89 -8.77 9.49
C SER A 412 25.43 -9.83 8.52
N SER A 413 26.44 -9.45 7.74
CA SER A 413 27.19 -10.34 6.87
C SER A 413 27.93 -11.40 7.70
N PRO A 414 28.25 -12.59 7.16
CA PRO A 414 29.10 -13.56 7.84
C PRO A 414 30.43 -12.97 8.36
N ALA A 415 30.99 -11.98 7.66
CA ALA A 415 32.21 -11.27 8.09
C ALA A 415 32.04 -10.43 9.37
N ASP A 416 30.83 -9.91 9.62
CA ASP A 416 30.52 -9.11 10.81
C ASP A 416 30.38 -10.03 12.04
N LEU A 417 29.83 -11.23 11.84
CA LEU A 417 29.74 -12.29 12.86
C LEU A 417 31.12 -12.81 13.28
N ASP A 418 32.03 -13.07 12.34
CA ASP A 418 33.42 -13.42 12.66
C ASP A 418 34.15 -12.30 13.42
N THR A 419 33.87 -11.04 13.08
CA THR A 419 34.41 -9.88 13.79
C THR A 419 33.90 -9.81 15.23
N LEU A 420 32.60 -10.09 15.44
CA LEU A 420 31.98 -10.13 16.76
C LEU A 420 32.54 -11.30 17.61
N LEU A 421 32.71 -12.48 17.01
CA LEU A 421 33.26 -13.66 17.69
C LEU A 421 34.69 -13.40 18.22
N ASN A 422 35.54 -12.80 17.39
CA ASN A 422 36.93 -12.45 17.75
C ASN A 422 37.03 -11.37 18.84
N GLN A 423 36.01 -10.52 19.00
CA GLN A 423 35.94 -9.54 20.08
C GLN A 423 35.41 -10.12 21.40
N LEU A 424 34.61 -11.19 21.34
CA LEU A 424 34.03 -11.87 22.50
C LEU A 424 34.90 -13.01 23.04
N THR A 425 35.84 -13.55 22.26
CA THR A 425 36.88 -14.45 22.78
C THR A 425 37.82 -13.71 23.73
N PRO A 426 37.98 -14.14 25.00
CA PRO A 426 38.94 -13.54 25.91
C PRO A 426 40.35 -13.71 25.35
N LYS A 427 41.06 -12.60 25.10
CA LYS A 427 42.50 -12.66 24.86
C LYS A 427 43.16 -13.18 26.14
N ALA A 428 43.73 -14.38 26.08
CA ALA A 428 44.52 -14.91 27.17
C ALA A 428 45.65 -13.92 27.49
N GLU A 429 45.68 -13.42 28.73
CA GLU A 429 46.76 -12.56 29.21
C GLU A 429 48.07 -13.36 29.21
N LEU A 430 48.91 -13.12 28.21
CA LEU A 430 50.34 -13.41 28.33
C LEU A 430 50.88 -12.51 29.44
N LYS A 431 51.22 -13.12 30.58
CA LYS A 431 51.89 -12.43 31.68
C LYS A 431 53.13 -11.70 31.15
N PRO A 432 53.41 -10.47 31.61
CA PRO A 432 54.63 -9.78 31.24
C PRO A 432 55.85 -10.60 31.67
N GLU A 433 56.80 -10.81 30.75
CA GLU A 433 58.13 -11.30 31.12
C GLU A 433 58.81 -10.28 32.04
N GLU A 434 59.40 -10.76 33.14
CA GLU A 434 60.19 -9.91 34.03
C GLU A 434 61.43 -9.41 33.29
N LYS A 435 61.50 -8.08 33.06
CA LYS A 435 62.74 -7.48 32.55
C LYS A 435 63.83 -7.54 33.62
N PRO A 436 65.05 -8.01 33.30
CA PRO A 436 66.18 -7.97 34.23
C PRO A 436 66.59 -6.53 34.55
N LYS A 437 67.20 -6.35 35.72
CA LYS A 437 67.49 -5.04 36.31
C LYS A 437 68.60 -4.28 35.57
N SER A 438 68.36 -2.98 35.44
CA SER A 438 69.31 -1.85 35.44
C SER A 438 70.77 -2.05 35.00
N GLU A 439 71.18 -1.28 34.00
CA GLU A 439 72.36 -0.41 34.12
C GLU A 439 72.27 0.83 33.20
N LYS A 440 72.89 1.93 33.63
CA LYS A 440 73.07 3.22 32.91
C LYS A 440 74.59 3.45 32.77
N PRO A 441 75.05 4.46 32.02
CA PRO A 441 74.70 4.84 30.64
C PRO A 441 75.98 5.03 29.77
N ALA A 442 75.88 5.00 28.44
CA ALA A 442 76.99 5.40 27.57
C ALA A 442 76.52 6.24 26.36
N ASP A 443 76.69 7.55 26.54
CA ASP A 443 77.16 8.60 25.63
C ASP A 443 77.28 8.39 24.09
N ASN A 444 77.24 9.55 23.40
CA ASN A 444 77.66 9.87 22.03
C ASN A 444 76.84 9.43 20.80
N LYS A 445 76.15 10.44 20.25
CA LYS A 445 76.44 11.11 18.95
C LYS A 445 76.44 10.31 17.63
N LYS A 446 76.00 11.06 16.59
CA LYS A 446 76.20 10.83 15.14
C LYS A 446 75.45 9.61 14.59
N ASP A 447 75.14 9.52 13.30
CA ASP A 447 75.07 10.48 12.17
C ASP A 447 74.22 9.78 11.08
N LYS A 448 73.63 10.54 10.15
CA LYS A 448 73.42 10.15 8.72
C LYS A 448 72.54 8.92 8.40
N GLU A 449 71.40 9.14 7.74
CA GLU A 449 71.21 9.12 6.26
C GLU A 449 71.04 7.72 5.64
N LYS A 450 69.96 7.60 4.84
CA LYS A 450 69.76 6.67 3.69
C LYS A 450 69.62 5.18 4.04
N TYR A 451 68.83 4.38 3.31
CA TYR A 451 68.11 4.62 2.04
C TYR A 451 66.60 4.45 2.17
#